data_AF-A0A3D1S3D6-F1
#
_entry.id   AF-A0A3D1S3D6-F1
#
_cell.length_a   1.000
_cell.length_b   1.000
_cell.length_c   1.000
_cell.angle_alpha   90.00
_cell.angle_beta   90.00
_cell.angle_gamma   90.00
#
_symmetry.space_group_name_H-M   'P 1'
#
loop_
_entity.id
_entity.type
_entity.pdbx_description
1 polymer ?
#
loop_
_entity_poly.entity_id
_entity_poly.type
_entity_poly.pdbx_seq_one_letter_code
_entity_poly.pdbx_strand_id
1 'polypeptide(L)'
;MNLNLYGHDSRWLMIDCGLTFNAPLNPEDDYAEQVKRHELVAADPRFIEERKDLLCGIIITHAHEDHLGAIPFLWQRFRQPIYTTKFTAEVLRRKLSEFEFGHLVEIIEMRPLDECIIGPFSVKWLPITHSLPEPCGL
;
A
#
# COMPACT_ATOMS: atom_id res chain seq x y z
N MET A 1 -6.51 8.77 -2.28
CA MET A 1 -5.73 7.53 -2.44
C MET A 1 -4.57 7.58 -1.45
N ASN A 2 -4.28 6.48 -0.74
CA ASN A 2 -3.21 6.46 0.25
C ASN A 2 -1.95 5.81 -0.32
N LEU A 3 -0.84 6.53 -0.28
CA LEU A 3 0.52 6.03 -0.50
C LEU A 3 1.46 7.01 0.18
N ASN A 4 2.03 6.61 1.32
CA ASN A 4 2.90 7.46 2.13
C ASN A 4 4.31 6.87 2.18
N LEU A 5 5.34 7.72 2.14
CA LEU A 5 6.74 7.31 2.25
C LEU A 5 7.37 7.96 3.47
N TYR A 6 7.95 7.14 4.34
CA TYR A 6 8.69 7.55 5.52
C TYR A 6 10.19 7.30 5.27
N GLY A 7 11.02 8.32 5.48
CA GLY A 7 12.46 8.27 5.23
C GLY A 7 13.28 8.32 6.51
N HIS A 8 14.22 7.39 6.68
CA HIS A 8 15.19 7.39 7.77
C HIS A 8 16.45 6.65 7.35
N ASP A 9 17.63 7.14 7.76
CA ASP A 9 18.93 6.54 7.45
C ASP A 9 19.11 6.16 5.97
N SER A 10 18.74 7.07 5.05
CA SER A 10 18.77 6.86 3.59
C SER A 10 17.94 5.67 3.08
N ARG A 11 17.00 5.19 3.88
CA ARG A 11 16.04 4.13 3.54
C ARG A 11 14.62 4.67 3.56
N TRP A 12 13.73 3.93 2.89
CA TRP A 12 12.33 4.27 2.77
C TRP A 12 11.43 3.13 3.25
N LEU A 13 10.33 3.49 3.90
CA LEU A 13 9.24 2.61 4.26
C LEU A 13 7.95 3.15 3.64
N MET A 14 7.22 2.30 2.91
CA MET A 14 5.94 2.67 2.33
C MET A 14 4.81 2.26 3.28
N ILE A 15 3.86 3.16 3.49
CA ILE A 15 2.62 2.89 4.21
C ILE A 15 1.46 3.11 3.25
N ASP A 16 0.74 2.02 2.98
CA ASP A 16 -0.34 1.87 2.02
C ASP A 16 0.06 2.09 0.55
N CYS A 17 -0.73 1.51 -0.35
CA CYS A 17 -0.64 1.61 -1.79
C CYS A 17 -2.04 1.40 -2.39
N GLY A 18 -2.83 2.46 -2.31
CA GLY A 18 -4.25 2.42 -2.61
C GLY A 18 -4.66 3.09 -3.93
N LEU A 19 -5.91 2.86 -4.30
CA LEU A 19 -6.57 3.47 -5.45
C LEU A 19 -7.54 4.59 -5.03
N THR A 20 -8.00 5.33 -6.02
CA THR A 20 -9.24 6.08 -5.98
C THR A 20 -10.04 5.80 -7.25
N PHE A 21 -11.29 6.23 -7.26
CA PHE A 21 -12.25 5.89 -8.29
C PHE A 21 -12.78 7.14 -8.97
N ASN A 22 -13.00 7.06 -10.29
CA ASN A 22 -13.64 8.13 -11.06
C ASN A 22 -13.01 9.52 -10.83
N ALA A 23 -11.68 9.57 -10.83
CA ALA A 23 -10.90 10.77 -10.55
C ALA A 23 -10.18 11.26 -11.82
N PRO A 24 -9.92 12.58 -11.94
CA PRO A 24 -8.97 13.09 -12.92
C PRO A 24 -7.53 12.68 -12.53
N LEU A 25 -6.60 12.79 -13.48
CA LEU A 25 -5.18 12.56 -13.20
C LEU A 25 -4.52 13.77 -12.51
N ASN A 26 -5.01 14.97 -12.78
CA ASN A 26 -4.61 16.17 -12.07
C ASN A 26 -5.62 16.45 -10.95
N PRO A 27 -5.22 16.40 -9.67
CA PRO A 27 -6.11 16.68 -8.54
C PRO A 27 -6.76 18.06 -8.57
N GLU A 28 -6.16 19.06 -9.23
CA GLU A 28 -6.73 20.42 -9.33
C GLU A 28 -8.03 20.45 -10.15
N ASP A 29 -8.24 19.45 -11.01
CA ASP A 29 -9.40 19.39 -11.90
C ASP A 29 -10.61 18.67 -11.26
N ASP A 30 -10.56 18.33 -9.97
CA ASP A 30 -11.59 17.49 -9.33
C ASP A 30 -12.99 18.10 -9.37
N TYR A 31 -13.07 19.43 -9.46
CA TYR A 31 -14.32 20.19 -9.57
C TYR A 31 -14.60 20.72 -10.97
N ALA A 32 -13.75 20.42 -11.96
CA ALA A 32 -13.94 20.87 -13.34
C ALA A 32 -15.07 20.08 -14.03
N GLU A 33 -16.00 20.79 -14.67
CA GLU A 33 -17.19 20.20 -15.29
C GLU A 33 -16.88 19.34 -16.53
N GLN A 34 -15.74 19.57 -17.20
CA GLN A 34 -15.38 18.93 -18.46
C GLN A 34 -14.02 18.22 -18.40
N VAL A 35 -13.64 17.68 -17.25
CA VAL A 35 -12.39 16.90 -17.12
C VAL A 35 -12.61 15.43 -17.48
N LYS A 36 -11.63 14.85 -18.18
CA LYS A 36 -11.57 13.40 -18.38
C LYS A 36 -11.28 12.71 -17.05
N ARG A 37 -12.22 11.87 -16.60
CA ARG A 37 -12.06 11.01 -15.42
C ARG A 37 -11.68 9.60 -15.82
N HIS A 38 -10.95 8.94 -14.94
CA HIS A 38 -10.52 7.55 -15.11
C HIS A 38 -11.14 6.70 -14.01
N GLU A 39 -11.58 5.49 -14.37
CA GLU A 39 -12.30 4.60 -13.44
C GLU A 39 -11.46 4.23 -12.22
N LEU A 40 -10.17 3.95 -12.42
CA LEU A 40 -9.19 3.67 -11.39
C LEU A 40 -8.01 4.63 -11.53
N VAL A 41 -7.61 5.26 -10.44
CA VAL A 41 -6.45 6.15 -10.38
C VAL A 41 -5.59 5.79 -9.15
N ALA A 42 -4.28 5.77 -9.33
CA ALA A 42 -3.28 5.47 -8.30
C ALA A 42 -2.25 6.61 -8.21
N ALA A 43 -1.50 6.63 -7.10
CA ALA A 43 -0.46 7.63 -6.91
C ALA A 43 0.69 7.35 -7.88
N ASP A 44 1.32 8.41 -8.39
CA ASP A 44 2.51 8.27 -9.24
C ASP A 44 3.71 7.83 -8.37
N PRO A 45 4.22 6.60 -8.56
CA PRO A 45 5.25 6.06 -7.69
C PRO A 45 6.67 6.35 -8.18
N ARG A 46 6.86 7.14 -9.25
CA ARG A 46 8.17 7.34 -9.91
C ARG A 46 9.31 7.63 -8.92
N PHE A 47 9.06 8.47 -7.92
CA PHE A 47 10.05 8.80 -6.90
C PHE A 47 10.64 7.56 -6.21
N ILE A 48 9.79 6.62 -5.76
CA ILE A 48 10.26 5.42 -5.06
C ILE A 48 10.61 4.29 -6.02
N GLU A 49 9.99 4.21 -7.20
CA GLU A 49 10.33 3.26 -8.26
C GLU A 49 11.79 3.40 -8.71
N GLU A 50 12.26 4.63 -8.91
CA GLU A 50 13.67 4.93 -9.23
C GLU A 50 14.64 4.59 -8.09
N ARG A 51 14.13 4.41 -6.87
CA ARG A 51 14.87 4.19 -5.62
C ARG A 51 14.48 2.88 -4.94
N LYS A 52 13.96 1.91 -5.71
CA LYS A 52 13.36 0.69 -5.17
C LYS A 52 14.30 -0.14 -4.28
N ASP A 53 15.62 -0.07 -4.51
CA ASP A 53 16.63 -0.77 -3.71
C ASP A 53 16.82 -0.15 -2.31
N LEU A 54 16.35 1.09 -2.12
CA LEU A 54 16.31 1.80 -0.85
C LEU A 54 14.98 1.60 -0.10
N LEU A 55 13.96 1.02 -0.74
CA LEU A 55 12.68 0.71 -0.10
C LEU A 55 12.81 -0.60 0.68
N CYS A 56 12.56 -0.56 1.99
CA CYS A 56 12.73 -1.71 2.88
C CYS A 56 11.51 -2.63 2.93
N GLY A 57 10.33 -2.14 2.59
CA GLY A 57 9.08 -2.88 2.70
C GLY A 57 7.87 -1.98 2.46
N ILE A 58 6.71 -2.61 2.34
CA ILE A 58 5.42 -1.95 2.21
C ILE A 58 4.55 -2.43 3.36
N ILE A 59 4.02 -1.53 4.17
CA ILE A 59 3.03 -1.86 5.19
C ILE A 59 1.65 -1.51 4.66
N ILE A 60 0.68 -2.42 4.80
CA ILE A 60 -0.73 -2.13 4.55
C ILE A 60 -1.44 -2.06 5.90
N THR A 61 -2.08 -0.93 6.17
CA THR A 61 -2.77 -0.67 7.45
C THR A 61 -4.07 -1.44 7.55
N HIS A 62 -4.82 -1.52 6.45
CA HIS A 62 -6.09 -2.23 6.39
C HIS A 62 -6.57 -2.55 4.96
N ALA A 63 -7.64 -3.35 4.90
CA ALA A 63 -8.13 -4.00 3.69
C ALA A 63 -8.92 -3.14 2.68
N HIS A 64 -9.10 -1.83 2.89
CA HIS A 64 -9.85 -1.02 1.92
C HIS A 64 -9.06 -0.79 0.61
N GLU A 65 -9.80 -0.61 -0.49
CA GLU A 65 -9.22 -0.38 -1.83
C GLU A 65 -8.37 0.90 -1.89
N ASP A 66 -8.70 1.91 -1.11
CA ASP A 66 -7.91 3.15 -1.01
C ASP A 66 -6.64 3.00 -0.16
N HIS A 67 -6.38 1.79 0.39
CA HIS A 67 -5.16 1.45 1.12
C HIS A 67 -4.32 0.34 0.46
N LEU A 68 -4.92 -0.64 -0.23
CA LEU A 68 -4.16 -1.72 -0.91
C LEU A 68 -4.49 -1.91 -2.38
N GLY A 69 -5.51 -1.22 -2.89
CA GLY A 69 -6.07 -1.49 -4.21
C GLY A 69 -5.07 -1.33 -5.35
N ALA A 70 -4.00 -0.55 -5.17
CA ALA A 70 -3.01 -0.30 -6.20
C ALA A 70 -1.89 -1.36 -6.24
N ILE A 71 -1.80 -2.25 -5.23
CA ILE A 71 -0.78 -3.31 -5.16
C ILE A 71 -0.74 -4.18 -6.43
N PRO A 72 -1.86 -4.70 -6.97
CA PRO A 72 -1.82 -5.54 -8.18
C PRO A 72 -1.31 -4.81 -9.43
N PHE A 73 -1.31 -3.47 -9.42
CA PHE A 73 -0.87 -2.67 -10.57
C PHE A 73 0.54 -2.13 -10.40
N LEU A 74 0.97 -1.86 -9.17
CA LEU A 74 2.23 -1.17 -8.88
C LEU A 74 3.32 -2.06 -8.28
N TRP A 75 2.98 -3.19 -7.65
CA TRP A 75 3.95 -3.97 -6.88
C TRP A 75 5.16 -4.44 -7.69
N GLN A 76 4.97 -4.81 -8.96
CA GLN A 76 6.08 -5.26 -9.82
C GLN A 76 7.19 -4.21 -10.01
N ARG A 77 6.90 -2.93 -9.77
CA ARG A 77 7.86 -1.82 -9.83
C ARG A 77 8.74 -1.75 -8.57
N PHE A 78 8.21 -2.22 -7.44
CA PHE A 78 8.88 -2.20 -6.13
C PHE A 78 9.55 -3.54 -5.81
N ARG A 79 8.81 -4.65 -5.98
CA ARG A 79 9.19 -6.02 -5.62
C ARG A 79 9.71 -6.16 -4.19
N GLN A 80 9.05 -5.47 -3.26
CA GLN A 80 9.36 -5.50 -1.82
C GLN A 80 8.33 -6.33 -1.05
N PRO A 81 8.72 -6.89 0.12
CA PRO A 81 7.78 -7.62 0.99
C PRO A 81 6.68 -6.71 1.51
N ILE A 82 5.49 -7.29 1.71
CA ILE A 82 4.31 -6.62 2.24
C ILE A 82 4.02 -7.11 3.65
N TYR A 83 3.93 -6.18 4.60
CA TYR A 83 3.61 -6.46 6.00
C TYR A 83 2.19 -6.01 6.30
N THR A 84 1.37 -6.89 6.86
CA THR A 84 -0.04 -6.56 7.11
C THR A 84 -0.70 -7.52 8.10
N THR A 85 -1.87 -7.15 8.64
CA THR A 85 -2.69 -8.05 9.45
C THR A 85 -3.24 -9.23 8.63
N LYS A 86 -3.60 -10.32 9.31
CA LYS A 86 -4.06 -11.56 8.67
C LYS A 86 -5.31 -11.34 7.81
N PHE A 87 -6.30 -10.59 8.30
CA PHE A 87 -7.49 -10.27 7.52
C PHE A 87 -7.14 -9.56 6.20
N THR A 88 -6.28 -8.55 6.27
CA THR A 88 -5.84 -7.78 5.10
C THR A 88 -4.97 -8.62 4.17
N ALA A 89 -4.13 -9.53 4.70
CA ALA A 89 -3.35 -10.48 3.91
C ALA A 89 -4.24 -11.37 3.05
N GLU A 90 -5.34 -11.91 3.61
CA GLU A 90 -6.28 -12.76 2.86
C GLU A 90 -7.00 -11.99 1.74
N VAL A 91 -7.43 -10.76 2.01
CA VAL A 91 -8.02 -9.88 0.99
C VAL A 91 -7.01 -9.63 -0.14
N LEU A 92 -5.76 -9.33 0.21
CA LEU A 92 -4.71 -9.08 -0.76
C LEU A 92 -4.36 -10.33 -1.58
N ARG A 93 -4.21 -11.50 -0.94
CA ARG A 93 -3.97 -12.79 -1.62
C ARG A 93 -5.05 -13.11 -2.64
N ARG A 94 -6.32 -12.90 -2.28
CA ARG A 94 -7.43 -13.10 -3.19
C ARG A 94 -7.33 -12.21 -4.42
N LYS A 95 -7.01 -10.93 -4.26
CA LYS A 95 -6.77 -10.02 -5.40
C LYS A 95 -5.61 -10.47 -6.26
N LEU A 96 -4.47 -10.80 -5.62
CA LEU A 96 -3.27 -11.21 -6.33
C LEU A 96 -3.43 -12.55 -7.07
N SER A 97 -4.37 -13.41 -6.68
CA SER A 97 -4.65 -14.67 -7.38
C SER A 97 -5.10 -14.50 -8.83
N GLU A 98 -5.57 -13.31 -9.20
CA GLU A 98 -5.96 -12.96 -10.58
C GLU A 98 -4.75 -12.59 -11.46
N PHE A 99 -3.56 -12.45 -10.87
CA PHE A 99 -2.34 -11.98 -11.54
C PHE A 99 -1.28 -13.06 -11.52
N GLU A 100 -0.65 -13.33 -12.67
CA GLU A 100 0.37 -14.38 -12.80
C GLU A 100 1.53 -14.20 -11.81
N PHE A 101 1.92 -12.96 -11.52
CA PHE A 101 3.00 -12.66 -10.57
C PHE A 101 2.57 -12.73 -9.09
N GLY A 102 1.28 -12.92 -8.79
CA GLY A 102 0.74 -12.81 -7.43
C GLY A 102 1.41 -13.74 -6.43
N HIS A 103 1.83 -14.92 -6.88
CA HIS A 103 2.58 -15.90 -6.08
C HIS A 103 4.01 -15.47 -5.72
N LEU A 104 4.56 -14.45 -6.38
CA LEU A 104 5.88 -13.89 -6.10
C LEU A 104 5.86 -12.86 -4.97
N VAL A 105 4.68 -12.41 -4.56
CA VAL A 105 4.52 -11.38 -3.53
C VAL A 105 4.70 -12.02 -2.16
N GLU A 106 5.80 -11.69 -1.48
CA GLU A 106 6.02 -12.07 -0.09
C GLU A 106 5.10 -11.25 0.82
N ILE A 107 4.15 -11.92 1.48
CA ILE A 107 3.22 -11.32 2.44
C ILE A 107 3.54 -11.84 3.84
N ILE A 108 3.98 -10.94 4.71
CA ILE A 108 4.35 -11.20 6.10
C ILE A 108 3.17 -10.77 6.99
N GLU A 109 2.57 -11.75 7.65
CA GLU A 109 1.44 -11.53 8.55
C GLU A 109 1.91 -11.04 9.92
N MET A 110 1.36 -9.91 10.35
CA MET A 110 1.58 -9.29 11.66
C MET A 110 0.31 -9.41 12.51
N ARG A 111 0.46 -9.57 13.82
CA ARG A 111 -0.66 -9.50 14.76
C ARG A 111 -0.75 -8.12 15.40
N PRO A 112 -1.94 -7.67 15.82
CA PRO A 112 -2.05 -6.49 16.64
C PRO A 112 -1.10 -6.55 17.84
N LEU A 113 -0.45 -5.42 18.13
CA LEU A 113 0.57 -5.23 19.16
C LEU A 113 1.93 -5.89 18.89
N ASP A 114 2.10 -6.62 17.78
CA ASP A 114 3.43 -7.07 17.35
C ASP A 114 4.33 -5.87 17.04
N GLU A 115 5.64 -6.06 17.21
CA GLU A 115 6.68 -5.13 16.82
C GLU A 115 7.66 -5.85 15.89
N CYS A 116 8.15 -5.16 14.86
CA CYS A 116 9.16 -5.70 13.98
C CYS A 116 10.11 -4.63 13.47
N ILE A 117 11.32 -5.06 13.10
CA ILE A 117 12.32 -4.22 12.45
C ILE A 117 12.20 -4.39 10.94
N ILE A 118 12.00 -3.29 10.22
CA ILE A 118 11.99 -3.24 8.75
C ILE A 118 13.08 -2.25 8.34
N GLY A 119 14.24 -2.75 7.90
CA GLY A 119 15.40 -1.89 7.69
C GLY A 119 15.78 -1.11 8.96
N PRO A 120 15.90 0.23 8.93
CA PRO A 120 16.23 1.04 10.11
C PRO A 120 14.99 1.45 10.94
N PHE A 121 13.79 0.95 10.61
CA PHE A 121 12.54 1.31 11.28
C PHE A 121 12.16 0.25 12.32
N SER A 122 11.85 0.67 13.55
CA SER A 122 11.08 -0.14 14.51
C SER A 122 9.60 0.21 14.38
N VAL A 123 8.78 -0.78 14.05
CA VAL A 123 7.37 -0.57 13.72
C VAL A 123 6.51 -1.40 14.66
N LYS A 124 5.48 -0.80 15.26
CA LYS A 124 4.56 -1.47 16.16
C LYS A 124 3.12 -1.36 15.66
N TRP A 125 2.42 -2.48 15.55
CA TRP A 125 1.04 -2.50 15.09
C TRP A 125 0.11 -2.12 16.24
N LEU A 126 -0.61 -1.00 16.10
CA LEU A 126 -1.55 -0.53 17.11
C LEU A 126 -2.99 -0.76 16.63
N PRO A 127 -3.77 -1.65 17.28
CA PRO A 127 -5.14 -1.90 16.87
C PRO A 127 -6.00 -0.64 17.04
N ILE A 128 -6.82 -0.35 16.04
CA ILE A 128 -7.78 0.76 16.04
C ILE A 128 -9.18 0.26 15.70
N THR A 129 -10.18 1.11 15.84
CA THR A 129 -11.54 0.83 15.35
C THR A 129 -11.73 1.42 13.94
N HIS A 130 -12.31 0.65 13.03
CA HIS A 130 -12.69 1.09 11.69
C HIS A 130 -13.87 0.27 11.16
N SER A 131 -14.28 0.49 9.90
CA SER A 131 -15.41 -0.20 9.25
C SER A 131 -15.12 -1.62 8.76
N LEU A 132 -13.95 -2.21 9.09
CA LEU A 132 -13.57 -3.57 8.73
C LEU A 132 -12.80 -4.27 9.86
N PRO A 133 -12.59 -5.60 9.81
CA PRO A 133 -11.79 -6.35 10.78
C PRO A 133 -10.27 -6.08 10.72
N GLU A 134 -9.62 -6.10 11.89
CA GLU A 134 -8.16 -5.98 12.06
C GLU A 134 -7.47 -4.75 11.41
N PRO A 135 -8.04 -3.53 11.48
CA PRO A 135 -7.32 -2.33 11.09
C PRO A 135 -6.26 -2.00 12.14
N CYS A 136 -5.06 -1.61 11.69
CA CYS A 136 -3.99 -1.17 12.57
C CYS A 136 -3.44 0.19 12.14
N GLY A 137 -3.18 1.05 13.13
CA GLY A 137 -2.20 2.13 13.02
C GLY A 137 -0.79 1.59 13.27
N LEU A 138 0.20 2.48 13.13
CA LEU A 138 1.63 2.20 13.22
C LEU A 138 2.32 3.21 14.13
#